data_AF-A0A1T4XA50-F1
#
_entry.id   AF-A0A1T4XA50-F1
#
_cell.length_a   1.000
_cell.length_b   1.000
_cell.length_c   1.000
_cell.angle_alpha   90.00
_cell.angle_beta   90.00
_cell.angle_gamma   90.00
#
_symmetry.space_group_name_H-M   'P 1'
#
loop_
_entity.id
_entity.type
_entity.pdbx_description
1 polymer ?
#
loop_
_entity_poly.entity_id
_entity_poly.type
_entity_poly.pdbx_seq_one_letter_code
_entity_poly.pdbx_strand_id
1 'polypeptide(L)'
;MNTSTLTHYLPHAVKLTALGAFVFAVLKIVLIAQSYGVFVALVFAGLHLPLCLFSLLFVLWFFDLHQGFGFLALVSALFNALLI
;
A
#
# COMPACT_ATOMS: atom_id res chain seq x y z
N MET A 1 -26.51 16.42 -9.09
CA MET A 1 -26.78 15.50 -7.98
C MET A 1 -26.19 14.14 -8.33
N ASN A 2 -24.94 13.87 -7.94
CA ASN A 2 -24.28 12.55 -8.07
C ASN A 2 -23.17 12.37 -7.00
N THR A 3 -23.10 13.26 -6.02
CA THR A 3 -22.04 13.29 -5.01
C THR A 3 -22.17 12.15 -3.99
N SER A 4 -23.39 11.71 -3.70
CA SER A 4 -23.68 10.71 -2.64
C SER A 4 -23.03 9.34 -2.88
N THR A 5 -23.02 8.85 -4.12
CA THR A 5 -22.41 7.55 -4.43
C THR A 5 -20.88 7.62 -4.39
N LEU A 6 -20.30 8.68 -4.94
CA LEU A 6 -18.85 8.85 -4.98
C LEU A 6 -18.25 8.90 -3.57
N THR A 7 -18.88 9.64 -2.65
CA THR A 7 -18.41 9.73 -1.26
C THR A 7 -18.51 8.41 -0.51
N HIS A 8 -19.46 7.55 -0.87
CA HIS A 8 -19.66 6.25 -0.23
C HIS A 8 -18.67 5.19 -0.74
N TYR A 9 -18.39 5.14 -2.04
CA TYR A 9 -17.53 4.10 -2.62
C TYR A 9 -16.04 4.45 -2.66
N LEU A 10 -15.70 5.74 -2.70
CA LEU A 10 -14.31 6.19 -2.79
C LEU A 10 -13.42 5.70 -1.62
N PRO A 11 -13.85 5.73 -0.34
CA PRO A 11 -13.04 5.22 0.77
C PRO A 11 -12.75 3.73 0.63
N HIS A 12 -13.74 2.94 0.22
CA HIS A 12 -13.56 1.51 0.00
C HIS A 12 -12.59 1.24 -1.14
N ALA A 13 -12.71 1.97 -2.26
CA ALA A 13 -11.78 1.86 -3.38
C ALA A 13 -10.33 2.18 -2.96
N VAL A 14 -10.14 3.25 -2.17
CA VAL A 14 -8.81 3.64 -1.67
C VAL A 14 -8.22 2.61 -0.70
N LYS A 15 -9.02 2.07 0.20
CA LYS A 15 -8.57 1.02 1.14
C LYS A 15 -8.21 -0.27 0.39
N LEU A 16 -8.99 -0.64 -0.62
CA LEU A 16 -8.73 -1.81 -1.46
C LEU A 16 -7.47 -1.63 -2.31
N THR A 17 -7.22 -0.44 -2.87
CA THR A 17 -5.99 -0.19 -3.64
C THR A 17 -4.75 -0.20 -2.75
N ALA A 18 -4.83 0.33 -1.52
CA ALA A 18 -3.74 0.21 -0.55
C ALA A 18 -3.46 -1.26 -0.19
N LEU A 19 -4.51 -2.07 0.04
CA LEU A 19 -4.36 -3.52 0.27
C LEU A 19 -3.72 -4.22 -0.94
N GLY A 20 -4.17 -3.88 -2.15
CA GLY A 20 -3.59 -4.40 -3.40
C GLY A 20 -2.11 -4.06 -3.53
N ALA A 21 -1.71 -2.83 -3.19
CA ALA A 21 -0.31 -2.40 -3.20
C ALA A 21 0.56 -3.24 -2.24
N PHE A 22 0.04 -3.51 -1.03
CA PHE A 22 0.75 -4.34 -0.06
C PHE A 22 0.87 -5.80 -0.51
N VAL A 23 -0.20 -6.39 -1.04
CA VAL A 23 -0.16 -7.76 -1.59
C VAL A 23 0.84 -7.85 -2.75
N PHE A 24 0.86 -6.85 -3.63
CA PHE A 24 1.83 -6.75 -4.72
C PHE A 24 3.28 -6.69 -4.22
N ALA A 25 3.54 -5.86 -3.20
CA ALA A 25 4.84 -5.77 -2.55
C ALA A 25 5.31 -7.13 -2.00
N VAL A 26 4.44 -7.84 -1.28
CA VAL A 26 4.74 -9.17 -0.73
C VAL A 26 5.04 -10.17 -1.85
N LEU A 27 4.21 -10.20 -2.90
CA LEU A 27 4.41 -11.08 -4.04
C LEU A 27 5.76 -10.81 -4.74
N LYS A 28 6.13 -9.54 -4.90
CA LYS A 28 7.40 -9.15 -5.52
C LYS A 28 8.60 -9.60 -4.68
N ILE A 29 8.53 -9.51 -3.34
CA ILE A 29 9.57 -10.05 -2.45
C ILE A 29 9.71 -11.55 -2.58
N VAL A 30 8.59 -12.30 -2.65
CA VAL A 30 8.62 -13.75 -2.87
C VAL A 30 9.31 -14.08 -4.21
N LEU A 31 8.99 -13.32 -5.26
CA LEU A 31 9.61 -13.50 -6.57
C LEU A 31 11.11 -13.18 -6.57
N ILE A 32 11.53 -12.13 -5.83
CA ILE A 32 12.95 -11.81 -5.61
C ILE A 32 13.63 -12.95 -4.83
N ALA A 33 12.99 -13.48 -3.79
CA ALA A 33 13.53 -14.57 -2.98
C ALA A 33 13.75 -15.84 -3.82
N GLN A 34 12.82 -16.14 -4.72
CA GLN A 34 12.93 -17.27 -5.64
C GLN A 34 14.02 -17.06 -6.70
N SER A 35 14.22 -15.83 -7.19
CA SER A 35 15.11 -15.55 -8.32
C SER A 35 16.56 -15.25 -7.90
N TYR A 36 16.74 -14.57 -6.77
CA TYR A 36 18.03 -14.06 -6.29
C TYR A 36 18.42 -14.60 -4.91
N GLY A 37 17.53 -15.36 -4.26
CA GLY A 37 17.75 -15.93 -2.94
C GLY A 37 17.17 -15.10 -1.79
N VAL A 38 16.97 -15.76 -0.66
CA VAL A 38 16.27 -15.21 0.52
C VAL A 38 17.00 -14.02 1.14
N PHE A 39 18.34 -14.02 1.16
CA PHE A 39 19.12 -12.91 1.73
C PHE A 39 18.93 -11.61 0.94
N VAL A 40 18.90 -11.68 -0.39
CA VAL A 40 18.65 -10.50 -1.24
C VAL A 40 17.24 -9.99 -1.00
N ALA A 41 16.25 -10.88 -0.95
CA ALA A 41 14.87 -10.50 -0.65
C ALA A 41 14.71 -9.83 0.72
N LEU A 42 15.46 -10.27 1.73
CA LEU A 42 15.45 -9.67 3.06
C LEU A 42 15.92 -8.21 3.03
N VAL A 43 16.96 -7.90 2.25
CA VAL A 43 17.49 -6.53 2.11
C VAL A 43 16.47 -5.61 1.44
N PHE A 44 15.85 -6.07 0.35
CA PHE A 44 14.80 -5.31 -0.34
C PHE A 44 13.53 -5.14 0.51
N ALA A 45 13.14 -6.18 1.25
CA ALA A 45 12.01 -6.13 2.15
C ALA A 45 12.25 -5.20 3.36
N GLY A 46 13.49 -5.12 3.84
CA GLY A 46 13.81 -4.53 5.15
C GLY A 46 13.39 -3.07 5.33
N LEU A 47 13.40 -2.26 4.28
CA LEU A 47 12.99 -0.86 4.35
C LEU A 47 11.58 -0.65 3.81
N HIS A 48 11.33 -1.09 2.58
CA HIS A 48 10.11 -0.71 1.86
C HIS A 48 8.89 -1.52 2.28
N LEU A 49 9.03 -2.76 2.73
CA LEU A 49 7.87 -3.55 3.16
C LEU A 49 7.26 -3.02 4.47
N PRO A 50 8.04 -2.70 5.53
CA PRO A 50 7.50 -2.04 6.72
C PRO A 50 6.88 -0.68 6.41
N LEU A 51 7.50 0.12 5.55
CA LEU A 51 6.96 1.42 5.12
C LEU A 51 5.64 1.24 4.36
N CYS A 52 5.54 0.25 3.47
CA CYS A 52 4.32 -0.08 2.75
C CYS A 52 3.21 -0.53 3.71
N LEU A 53 3.53 -1.37 4.70
CA LEU A 53 2.59 -1.80 5.74
C LEU A 53 2.12 -0.61 6.61
N PHE A 54 3.04 0.25 7.02
CA PHE A 54 2.72 1.45 7.79
C PHE A 54 1.79 2.37 7.02
N SER A 55 2.11 2.66 5.75
CA SER A 55 1.27 3.47 4.88
C SER A 55 -0.10 2.84 4.63
N LEU A 56 -0.18 1.50 4.48
CA LEU A 56 -1.46 0.77 4.41
C LEU A 56 -2.30 0.99 5.68
N LEU A 57 -1.73 0.74 6.86
CA LEU A 57 -2.43 0.92 8.13
C LEU A 57 -2.92 2.36 8.30
N PHE A 58 -2.10 3.33 7.87
CA PHE A 58 -2.45 4.74 7.88
C PHE A 58 -3.60 5.05 6.92
N VAL A 59 -3.64 4.46 5.71
CA VAL A 59 -4.80 4.59 4.81
C VAL A 59 -6.05 3.98 5.44
N LEU A 60 -5.95 2.77 6.00
CA LEU A 60 -7.11 2.06 6.57
C LEU A 60 -7.75 2.85 7.73
N TRP A 61 -6.92 3.46 8.57
CA TRP A 61 -7.37 4.17 9.76
C TRP A 61 -7.68 5.66 9.51
N PHE A 62 -6.78 6.38 8.84
CA PHE A 62 -6.80 7.84 8.80
C PHE A 62 -7.63 8.40 7.64
N PHE A 63 -7.91 7.60 6.61
CA PHE A 63 -8.64 8.07 5.43
C PHE A 63 -10.05 8.56 5.75
N ASP A 64 -10.74 7.93 6.71
CA ASP A 64 -12.10 8.33 7.11
C ASP A 64 -12.10 9.64 7.92
N LEU A 65 -11.01 9.96 8.61
CA LEU A 65 -10.85 11.17 9.43
C LEU A 65 -10.35 12.35 8.59
N HIS A 66 -9.32 12.12 7.77
CA HIS A 66 -8.71 13.13 6.92
C HIS A 66 -8.33 12.54 5.56
N GLN A 67 -9.24 12.66 4.59
CA GLN A 67 -9.08 12.10 3.25
C GLN A 67 -7.78 12.54 2.56
N GLY A 68 -7.36 13.81 2.73
CA GLY A 68 -6.13 14.34 2.13
C GLY A 68 -4.87 13.59 2.59
N PHE A 69 -4.72 13.38 3.90
CA PHE A 69 -3.60 12.59 4.44
C PHE A 69 -3.70 11.12 4.07
N GLY A 70 -4.91 10.58 4.01
CA GLY A 70 -5.15 9.22 3.54
C GLY A 70 -4.71 9.00 2.08
N PHE A 71 -4.96 9.95 1.17
CA PHE A 71 -4.44 9.89 -0.20
C PHE A 71 -2.91 9.96 -0.25
N LEU A 72 -2.29 10.80 0.58
CA LEU A 72 -0.83 10.88 0.67
C LEU A 72 -0.23 9.55 1.13
N ALA A 73 -0.87 8.89 2.10
CA ALA A 73 -0.49 7.57 2.56
C ALA A 73 -0.70 6.49 1.48
N LEU A 74 -1.78 6.58 0.67
CA LEU A 74 -1.97 5.68 -0.47
C LEU A 74 -0.84 5.83 -1.49
N VAL A 75 -0.48 7.06 -1.84
CA VAL A 75 0.63 7.34 -2.76
C VAL A 75 1.93 6.78 -2.19
N SER A 76 2.19 6.99 -0.89
CA SER A 76 3.35 6.40 -0.22
C SER A 76 3.35 4.87 -0.25
N ALA A 77 2.21 4.22 -0.02
CA ALA A 77 2.09 2.76 -0.09
C ALA A 77 2.39 2.24 -1.51
N LEU A 78 1.86 2.90 -2.54
CA LEU A 78 2.09 2.56 -3.95
C LEU A 78 3.56 2.74 -4.35
N PHE A 79 4.19 3.87 -3.98
CA PHE A 79 5.60 4.09 -4.27
C PHE A 79 6.50 3.06 -3.59
N ASN A 80 6.26 2.76 -2.31
CA ASN A 80 7.04 1.74 -1.62
C ASN A 80 6.84 0.34 -2.23
N ALA A 81 5.64 0.00 -2.67
CA ALA A 81 5.36 -1.26 -3.35
C ALA A 81 6.04 -1.37 -4.74
N LEU A 82 6.26 -0.25 -5.43
CA LEU A 82 6.96 -0.20 -6.72
C LEU A 82 8.48 -0.24 -6.58
N LEU A 83 9.03 0.29 -5.47
CA LEU A 83 10.46 0.37 -5.20
C LEU A 83 11.08 -0.94 -4.69
N ILE A 84 10.30 -1.74 -3.96
CA ILE A 84 10.54 -3.21 -3.85
C ILE A 84 10.55 -3.77 -5.25
#